data_AF-A0A2H6AB37-F1
#
_entry.id   AF-A0A2H6AB37-F1
#
_cell.length_a   1.000
_cell.length_b   1.000
_cell.length_c   1.000
_cell.angle_alpha   90.00
_cell.angle_beta   90.00
_cell.angle_gamma   90.00
#
_symmetry.space_group_name_H-M   'P 1'
#
loop_
_entity.id
_entity.type
_entity.pdbx_description
1 polymer ?
#
loop_
_entity_poly.entity_id
_entity_poly.type
_entity_poly.pdbx_seq_one_letter_code
_entity_poly.pdbx_strand_id
1 'polypeptide(L)'
;MSDLTDAQWEAIQPLLPPQRGRGRPRADDRRTLNGIVYVLRTGCRWQDMPRRYGSPVTCWRRLRRWQQEGVWERIWRTYLAMLEERGQLQWPQTFLDGTFVPAKKGARRWA
;
A
#
# COMPACT_ATOMS: atom_id res chain seq x y z
N MET A 1 -4.27 6.45 16.25
CA MET A 1 -3.74 5.90 14.97
C MET A 1 -3.04 7.03 14.24
N SER A 2 -1.76 6.85 13.92
CA SER A 2 -0.94 7.91 13.33
C SER A 2 -0.87 7.79 11.81
N ASP A 3 -0.97 8.94 11.16
CA ASP A 3 -0.61 9.15 9.75
C ASP A 3 0.89 8.96 9.56
N LEU A 4 1.33 8.90 8.29
CA LEU A 4 2.75 8.88 7.97
C LEU A 4 3.46 10.10 8.55
N THR A 5 4.56 9.82 9.26
CA THR A 5 5.51 10.85 9.70
C THR A 5 6.19 11.50 8.49
N ASP A 6 6.77 12.68 8.68
CA ASP A 6 7.48 13.37 7.59
C ASP A 6 8.64 12.53 7.04
N ALA A 7 9.45 11.93 7.92
CA ALA A 7 10.54 11.06 7.50
C ALA A 7 10.08 9.84 6.67
N GLN A 8 8.94 9.23 7.02
CA GLN A 8 8.36 8.16 6.21
C GLN A 8 7.86 8.68 4.86
N TRP A 9 7.27 9.87 4.85
CA TRP A 9 6.79 10.48 3.63
C TRP A 9 7.94 10.85 2.68
N GLU A 10 9.03 11.42 3.19
CA GLU A 10 10.23 11.75 2.42
C GLU A 10 10.86 10.51 1.76
N ALA A 11 10.87 9.37 2.45
CA ALA A 11 11.34 8.12 1.86
C ALA A 11 10.41 7.59 0.75
N ILE A 12 9.09 7.82 0.86
CA ILE A 12 8.09 7.26 -0.06
C ILE A 12 7.85 8.17 -1.28
N GLN A 13 7.81 9.49 -1.11
CA GLN A 13 7.44 10.44 -2.16
C GLN A 13 8.22 10.24 -3.47
N PRO A 14 9.55 10.01 -3.47
CA PRO A 14 10.32 9.79 -4.70
C PRO A 14 9.96 8.52 -5.46
N LEU A 15 9.34 7.54 -4.78
CA LEU A 15 8.93 6.26 -5.37
C LEU A 15 7.60 6.39 -6.12
N LEU A 16 6.86 7.48 -5.88
CA LEU A 16 5.56 7.67 -6.48
C LEU A 16 5.67 8.11 -7.95
N PRO A 17 4.74 7.66 -8.81
CA PRO A 17 4.69 8.12 -10.19
C PRO A 17 4.48 9.63 -10.25
N PRO A 18 5.20 10.34 -11.14
CA PRO A 18 5.14 11.79 -11.22
C PRO A 18 3.72 12.25 -11.58
N GLN A 19 3.39 13.45 -11.12
CA GLN A 19 2.15 14.09 -11.51
C GLN A 19 2.20 14.44 -13.00
N ARG A 20 1.09 14.22 -13.72
CA ARG A 20 1.00 14.59 -15.13
C ARG A 20 1.00 16.12 -15.24
N GLY A 21 1.82 16.67 -16.13
CA GLY A 21 1.94 18.12 -16.34
C GLY A 21 0.76 18.78 -17.07
N ARG A 22 -0.25 18.01 -17.48
CA ARG A 22 -1.45 18.54 -18.17
C ARG A 22 -2.74 17.97 -17.59
N GLY A 23 -3.79 18.78 -17.61
CA GLY A 23 -5.12 18.46 -17.09
C GLY A 23 -5.30 18.82 -15.61
N ARG A 24 -6.41 18.36 -15.02
CA ARG A 24 -6.73 18.65 -13.61
C ARG A 24 -5.62 18.08 -12.70
N PRO A 25 -5.08 18.88 -11.77
CA PRO A 25 -4.14 18.40 -10.77
C PRO A 25 -4.67 17.18 -10.04
N ARG A 26 -3.77 16.24 -9.77
CA ARG A 26 -4.11 15.03 -9.04
C ARG A 26 -4.35 15.38 -7.57
N ALA A 27 -5.18 14.58 -6.90
CA ALA A 27 -5.33 14.70 -5.45
C ALA A 27 -4.00 14.46 -4.74
N ASP A 28 -3.80 15.16 -3.61
CA ASP A 28 -2.62 15.09 -2.77
C ASP A 28 -2.24 13.64 -2.44
N ASP A 29 -0.99 13.28 -2.72
CA ASP A 29 -0.54 11.89 -2.68
C ASP A 29 -0.36 11.40 -1.25
N ARG A 30 0.15 12.24 -0.35
CA ARG A 30 0.36 11.89 1.06
C ARG A 30 -0.97 11.62 1.75
N ARG A 31 -1.93 12.52 1.57
CA ARG A 31 -3.30 12.40 2.08
C ARG A 31 -4.00 11.17 1.50
N THR A 32 -3.84 10.92 0.21
CA THR A 32 -4.39 9.72 -0.44
C THR A 32 -3.76 8.44 0.12
N LEU A 33 -2.44 8.41 0.30
CA LEU A 33 -1.72 7.27 0.86
C LEU A 33 -2.13 7.00 2.31
N ASN A 34 -2.24 8.03 3.15
CA ASN A 34 -2.75 7.90 4.51
C ASN A 34 -4.17 7.30 4.52
N GLY A 35 -5.04 7.71 3.60
CA GLY A 35 -6.38 7.13 3.44
C GLY A 35 -6.36 5.65 3.07
N ILE A 36 -5.49 5.26 2.14
CA ILE A 36 -5.31 3.85 1.77
C ILE A 36 -4.82 3.03 2.98
N VAL A 37 -3.77 3.49 3.65
CA VAL A 37 -3.20 2.80 4.83
C VAL A 37 -4.22 2.70 5.95
N TYR A 38 -5.05 3.73 6.16
CA TYR A 38 -6.13 3.71 7.14
C TYR A 38 -7.11 2.57 6.85
N VAL A 39 -7.61 2.46 5.62
CA VAL A 39 -8.56 1.41 5.23
C VAL A 39 -7.92 0.02 5.34
N LEU A 40 -6.67 -0.14 4.89
CA LEU A 40 -5.96 -1.43 4.96
C LEU A 40 -5.70 -1.89 6.40
N ARG A 41 -5.43 -0.97 7.33
CA ARG A 41 -5.21 -1.30 8.75
C ARG A 41 -6.50 -1.59 9.51
N THR A 42 -7.59 -0.90 9.17
CA THR A 42 -8.87 -1.01 9.91
C THR A 42 -9.80 -2.06 9.34
N GLY A 43 -9.66 -2.40 8.06
CA GLY A 43 -10.62 -3.22 7.34
C GLY A 43 -11.98 -2.55 7.15
N CYS A 44 -12.12 -1.24 7.41
CA CYS A 44 -13.39 -0.56 7.24
C CYS A 44 -13.80 -0.49 5.76
N ARG A 45 -15.09 -0.23 5.50
CA ARG A 45 -15.53 0.03 4.12
C ARG A 45 -14.88 1.32 3.65
N TRP A 46 -14.55 1.42 2.36
CA TRP A 46 -14.00 2.64 1.78
C TRP A 46 -14.87 3.88 2.07
N GLN A 47 -16.20 3.73 2.09
CA GLN A 47 -17.14 4.82 2.39
C GLN A 47 -17.04 5.34 3.84
N ASP A 48 -16.58 4.50 4.77
CA ASP A 48 -16.43 4.83 6.19
C ASP A 48 -15.05 5.48 6.48
N MET A 49 -14.19 5.60 5.46
CA MET A 49 -12.90 6.27 5.58
C MET A 49 -13.09 7.76 5.96
N PRO A 50 -12.34 8.29 6.94
CA PRO A 50 -12.42 9.69 7.32
C PRO A 50 -12.23 10.64 6.13
N ARG A 51 -13.14 11.62 5.99
CA ARG A 51 -13.10 12.61 4.90
C ARG A 51 -11.82 13.46 4.88
N ARG A 52 -11.09 13.54 6.01
CA ARG A 52 -9.76 14.17 6.07
C ARG A 52 -8.74 13.49 5.15
N TYR A 53 -8.97 12.29 4.65
CA TYR A 53 -8.12 11.64 3.65
C TYR A 53 -8.57 11.86 2.20
N GLY A 54 -9.68 12.57 1.99
CA GLY A 54 -10.22 12.88 0.67
C GLY A 54 -11.24 11.84 0.22
N SER A 55 -11.38 11.69 -1.10
CA SER A 55 -12.40 10.82 -1.70
C SER A 55 -12.03 9.33 -1.56
N PRO A 56 -12.93 8.49 -1.02
CA PRO A 56 -12.76 7.03 -1.01
C PRO A 56 -12.47 6.43 -2.39
N VAL A 57 -13.19 6.92 -3.41
CA VAL A 57 -13.03 6.43 -4.79
C VAL A 57 -11.64 6.77 -5.33
N THR A 58 -11.13 7.95 -5.01
CA THR A 58 -9.77 8.34 -5.40
C THR A 58 -8.72 7.46 -4.73
N CYS A 59 -8.87 7.17 -3.44
CA CYS A 59 -7.97 6.29 -2.70
C CYS A 59 -7.97 4.88 -3.29
N TRP A 60 -9.15 4.29 -3.52
CA TRP A 60 -9.26 2.96 -4.12
C TRP A 60 -8.66 2.90 -5.54
N ARG A 61 -9.00 3.86 -6.41
CA ARG A 61 -8.41 3.93 -7.76
C ARG A 61 -6.89 4.06 -7.69
N ARG A 62 -6.38 4.79 -6.69
CA ARG A 62 -4.96 4.96 -6.50
C ARG A 62 -4.27 3.70 -6.04
N LEU A 63 -4.82 3.02 -5.04
CA LEU A 63 -4.36 1.70 -4.59
C LEU A 63 -4.19 0.75 -5.78
N ARG A 64 -5.25 0.61 -6.60
CA ARG A 64 -5.24 -0.27 -7.76
C ARG A 64 -4.18 0.13 -8.80
N ARG A 65 -4.09 1.42 -9.11
CA ARG A 65 -3.12 1.92 -10.10
C ARG A 65 -1.68 1.71 -9.63
N TRP A 66 -1.39 2.05 -8.39
CA TRP A 66 -0.07 1.87 -7.79
C TRP A 66 0.33 0.39 -7.67
N GLN A 67 -0.64 -0.52 -7.50
CA GLN A 67 -0.40 -1.95 -7.62
C GLN A 67 0.04 -2.34 -9.03
N GLN A 68 -0.66 -1.88 -10.05
CA GLN A 68 -0.34 -2.16 -11.45
C GLN A 68 1.01 -1.57 -11.87
N GLU A 69 1.39 -0.43 -11.30
CA GLU A 69 2.65 0.27 -11.57
C GLU A 69 3.80 -0.17 -10.61
N GLY A 70 3.61 -1.22 -9.81
CA GLY A 70 4.64 -1.77 -8.92
C GLY A 70 5.14 -0.79 -7.83
N VAL A 71 4.34 0.22 -7.49
CA VAL A 71 4.71 1.25 -6.49
C VAL A 71 4.81 0.64 -5.09
N TRP A 72 3.86 -0.23 -4.73
CA TRP A 72 3.85 -0.87 -3.41
C TRP A 72 5.06 -1.77 -3.18
N GLU A 73 5.49 -2.50 -4.21
CA GLU A 73 6.70 -3.31 -4.14
C GLU A 73 7.95 -2.44 -3.93
N ARG A 74 8.05 -1.31 -4.63
CA ARG A 74 9.15 -0.36 -4.42
C ARG A 74 9.16 0.20 -3.00
N ILE A 75 7.99 0.63 -2.49
CA ILE A 75 7.86 1.10 -1.10
C ILE A 75 8.29 0.02 -0.11
N TRP A 76 7.85 -1.23 -0.32
CA TRP A 76 8.21 -2.36 0.52
C TRP A 76 9.72 -2.62 0.54
N ARG A 77 10.35 -2.66 -0.64
CA ARG A 77 11.81 -2.85 -0.77
C ARG A 77 12.60 -1.73 -0.10
N THR A 78 12.20 -0.48 -0.29
CA THR A 78 12.83 0.67 0.39
C THR A 78 12.70 0.55 1.90
N TYR A 79 11.52 0.16 2.40
CA TYR A 79 11.32 -0.05 3.83
C TYR A 79 12.20 -1.18 4.39
N LEU A 80 12.31 -2.30 3.67
CA LEU A 80 13.22 -3.38 4.06
C LEU A 80 14.68 -2.93 4.11
N ALA A 81 15.16 -2.19 3.09
CA ALA A 81 16.52 -1.65 3.09
C ALA A 81 16.77 -0.73 4.30
N MET A 82 15.81 0.13 4.65
CA MET A 82 15.91 0.99 5.84
C MET A 82 15.96 0.18 7.15
N LEU A 83 15.23 -0.93 7.24
CA LEU A 83 15.29 -1.80 8.42
C LEU A 83 16.61 -2.57 8.50
N GLU A 84 17.16 -2.97 7.34
CA GLU A 84 18.46 -3.62 7.25
C GLU A 84 19.58 -2.70 7.76
N GLU A 85 19.63 -1.46 7.27
CA GLU A 85 20.59 -0.44 7.69
C GLU A 85 20.54 -0.17 9.19
N ARG A 86 19.35 -0.30 9.80
CA ARG A 86 19.14 -0.11 11.24
C ARG A 86 19.43 -1.37 12.08
N GLY A 87 19.83 -2.47 11.45
CA GLY A 87 20.02 -3.76 12.13
C GLY A 87 18.72 -4.33 12.70
N GLN A 88 17.57 -3.93 12.15
CA GLN A 88 16.23 -4.33 12.61
C GLN A 88 15.66 -5.52 11.82
N LEU A 89 16.37 -6.00 10.79
CA LEU A 89 16.05 -7.25 10.09
C LEU A 89 16.92 -8.39 10.61
N GLN A 90 16.27 -9.44 11.11
CA GLN A 90 16.92 -10.71 11.42
C GLN A 90 16.67 -11.69 10.27
N TRP A 91 17.56 -11.69 9.28
CA TRP A 91 17.52 -12.60 8.13
C TRP A 91 17.51 -14.12 8.44
N PRO A 92 18.07 -14.65 9.55
CA PRO A 92 18.02 -16.10 9.82
C PRO A 92 16.64 -16.64 10.22
N GLN A 93 15.66 -15.78 10.53
CA GLN A 93 14.28 -16.18 10.86
C GLN A 93 13.31 -15.70 9.78
N THR A 94 13.26 -16.43 8.65
CA THR A 94 12.25 -16.19 7.63
C THR A 94 10.96 -16.90 8.01
N PHE A 95 9.96 -16.14 8.50
CA PHE A 95 8.61 -16.65 8.66
C PHE A 95 7.91 -16.64 7.29
N LEU A 96 7.62 -17.82 6.76
CA LEU A 96 6.80 -17.98 5.56
C LEU A 96 5.34 -18.09 6.02
N ASP A 97 4.57 -17.02 5.95
CA ASP A 97 3.12 -17.10 6.13
C ASP A 97 2.43 -17.35 4.78
N GLY A 98 1.42 -18.21 4.80
CA GLY A 98 0.67 -18.59 3.62
C GLY A 98 -0.80 -18.67 4.00
N THR A 99 -1.67 -18.06 3.19
CA THR A 99 -3.11 -18.24 3.34
C THR A 99 -3.59 -19.24 2.31
N PHE A 100 -4.23 -20.32 2.77
CA PHE A 100 -4.93 -21.24 1.87
C PHE A 100 -6.16 -20.54 1.29
N VAL A 101 -6.15 -20.27 -0.01
CA VAL A 101 -7.33 -19.81 -0.74
C VAL A 101 -7.98 -21.03 -1.38
N PRO A 102 -9.23 -21.39 -1.03
CA PRO A 102 -9.94 -22.49 -1.67
C PRO A 102 -10.02 -22.25 -3.18
N ALA A 103 -9.59 -23.23 -3.97
CA ALA A 103 -9.74 -23.16 -5.42
C ALA A 103 -11.23 -23.07 -5.76
N LYS A 104 -11.63 -22.01 -6.47
CA LYS A 104 -13.03 -21.67 -6.78
C LYS A 104 -13.81 -22.77 -7.54
N LYS A 105 -13.12 -23.82 -8.02
CA LYS A 105 -13.71 -24.92 -8.80
C LYS A 105 -13.50 -26.32 -8.21
N GLY A 106 -12.86 -26.47 -7.03
CA GLY A 106 -12.52 -27.78 -6.46
C GLY A 106 -11.54 -28.59 -7.32
N ALA A 107 -10.82 -29.52 -6.71
CA ALA A 107 -10.02 -30.49 -7.46
C ALA A 107 -10.93 -31.59 -8.02
N ARG A 108 -10.68 -32.07 -9.26
CA ARG A 108 -11.34 -33.27 -9.77
C ARG A 108 -10.97 -34.45 -8.86
N ARG A 109 -11.97 -35.12 -8.30
CA ARG A 109 -11.77 -36.41 -7.62
C ARG A 109 -11.31 -37.41 -8.69
N TRP A 110 -10.13 -37.98 -8.50
CA TRP A 110 -9.70 -39.15 -9.25
C TRP A 110 -10.61 -40.31 -8.84
N ALA A 111 -11.26 -40.92 -9.84
CA ALA A 111 -12.05 -42.14 -9.69
C ALA A 111 -11.14 -43.35 -9.86
#